data_AF-A0A9D7W4V4-F1
#
_entry.id   AF-A0A9D7W4V4-F1
#
_cell.length_a   1.000
_cell.length_b   1.000
_cell.length_c   1.000
_cell.angle_alpha   90.00
_cell.angle_beta   90.00
_cell.angle_gamma   90.00
#
_symmetry.space_group_name_H-M   'P 1'
#
loop_
_entity.id
_entity.type
_entity.pdbx_description
1 polymer ?
#
loop_
_entity_poly.entity_id
_entity_poly.type
_entity_poly.pdbx_seq_one_letter_code
_entity_poly.pdbx_strand_id
1 'polypeptide(L)'
;MREHMTFTYSYWGWKLLARMHLYRLFILFIIGSFLGCKSPSSLPSKYEMEPVLIYLSAIEQPDSIGFNLVESLHKLLYPRIKNGDIALWKTSSKKELINKIQFSELEKSSKKPFIKSNDLFIHEYWQLIGKEFDFMVRGFSFIGKSSNGEPVSFGFIDAVDVIGILKSVEIPTSHQGYSDISYWNAIHSKAFNFNIVQFGKKDFKINPESSVLLKNQACYSKSVKRNFYKPEKSKRITYKIISPSINSNVENKKIYTETENGINSNKQIILNISKKPFEPRDLIEYWKINTIRVIEKWSNYKNIPLQELEYLIIEVNGKDYKLSRQEIEELELSINLQGISEYLSEKNFDFIIEKINSETIPPQKSEEMYIKLIRNI
;
A
#
# COMPACT_ATOMS: atom_id res chain seq x y z
N MET A 1 -35.87 13.52 102.02
CA MET A 1 -34.42 13.77 102.20
C MET A 1 -33.70 12.60 101.55
N ARG A 2 -32.91 12.85 100.48
CA ARG A 2 -32.29 11.85 99.55
C ARG A 2 -33.35 11.05 98.77
N GLU A 3 -33.36 10.96 97.43
CA GLU A 3 -32.33 10.74 96.38
C GLU A 3 -32.00 9.27 96.07
N HIS A 4 -32.00 9.03 94.76
CA HIS A 4 -31.78 7.80 94.00
C HIS A 4 -30.45 7.10 94.21
N MET A 5 -30.45 5.78 93.94
CA MET A 5 -29.47 5.01 93.14
C MET A 5 -29.88 3.52 93.18
N THR A 6 -29.63 2.62 92.22
CA THR A 6 -29.10 2.63 90.84
C THR A 6 -30.10 1.85 89.94
N PHE A 7 -29.90 1.30 88.73
CA PHE A 7 -28.76 1.15 87.80
C PHE A 7 -29.30 1.10 86.35
N THR A 8 -28.48 1.38 85.34
CA THR A 8 -28.80 1.19 83.91
C THR A 8 -27.77 0.29 83.22
N TYR A 9 -28.23 -0.63 82.37
CA TYR A 9 -27.37 -1.49 81.54
C TYR A 9 -27.85 -1.50 80.08
N SER A 10 -26.96 -1.99 79.18
CA SER A 10 -27.25 -2.55 77.85
C SER A 10 -27.48 -1.68 76.60
N TYR A 11 -26.90 -0.47 76.46
CA TYR A 11 -26.89 0.23 75.15
C TYR A 11 -25.52 0.34 74.43
N TRP A 12 -24.41 0.16 75.14
CA TRP A 12 -23.06 0.38 74.57
C TRP A 12 -22.41 -0.87 73.93
N GLY A 13 -22.66 -2.07 74.47
CA GLY A 13 -22.02 -3.31 73.97
C GLY A 13 -22.42 -3.69 72.53
N TRP A 14 -23.69 -3.51 72.17
CA TRP A 14 -24.22 -3.91 70.86
C TRP A 14 -23.70 -3.02 69.72
N LYS A 15 -23.49 -1.71 69.96
CA LYS A 15 -22.89 -0.80 68.97
C LYS A 15 -21.43 -1.14 68.67
N LEU A 16 -20.67 -1.65 69.64
CA LEU A 16 -19.27 -2.05 69.43
C LEU A 16 -19.18 -3.33 68.56
N LEU A 17 -19.96 -4.35 68.92
CA LEU A 17 -20.04 -5.62 68.17
C LEU A 17 -20.49 -5.41 66.72
N ALA A 18 -21.52 -4.60 66.49
CA ALA A 18 -22.00 -4.28 65.13
C ALA A 18 -20.93 -3.55 64.29
N ARG A 19 -20.18 -2.60 64.89
CA ARG A 19 -19.06 -1.92 64.22
C ARG A 19 -17.93 -2.87 63.84
N MET A 20 -17.56 -3.80 64.73
CA MET A 20 -16.51 -4.79 64.46
C MET A 20 -16.92 -5.79 63.36
N HIS A 21 -18.20 -6.18 63.30
CA HIS A 21 -18.72 -7.04 62.23
C HIS A 21 -18.76 -6.34 60.88
N LEU A 22 -19.20 -5.06 60.82
CA LEU A 22 -19.14 -4.25 59.60
C LEU A 22 -17.71 -4.05 59.12
N TYR A 23 -16.76 -3.75 60.01
CA TYR A 23 -15.36 -3.52 59.64
C TYR A 23 -14.69 -4.80 59.11
N ARG A 24 -14.99 -5.97 59.69
CA ARG A 24 -14.56 -7.27 59.15
C ARG A 24 -15.17 -7.57 57.77
N LEU A 25 -16.45 -7.27 57.56
CA LEU A 25 -17.09 -7.39 56.25
C LEU A 25 -16.48 -6.42 55.22
N PHE A 26 -16.17 -5.19 55.60
CA PHE A 26 -15.53 -4.21 54.73
C PHE A 26 -14.11 -4.63 54.34
N ILE A 27 -13.31 -5.15 55.29
CA ILE A 27 -11.98 -5.71 55.02
C ILE A 27 -12.08 -6.94 54.12
N LEU A 28 -13.03 -7.86 54.35
CA LEU A 28 -13.28 -9.00 53.47
C LEU A 28 -13.72 -8.58 52.06
N PHE A 29 -14.50 -7.49 51.94
CA PHE A 29 -14.90 -6.95 50.65
C PHE A 29 -13.73 -6.30 49.90
N ILE A 30 -12.85 -5.58 50.61
CA ILE A 30 -11.61 -5.02 50.03
C ILE A 30 -10.64 -6.13 49.61
N ILE A 31 -10.38 -7.11 50.47
CA ILE A 31 -9.52 -8.26 50.16
C ILE A 31 -10.12 -9.10 49.02
N GLY A 32 -11.43 -9.30 49.00
CA GLY A 32 -12.15 -9.96 47.91
C GLY A 32 -12.10 -9.17 46.59
N SER A 33 -12.13 -7.83 46.65
CA SER A 33 -11.96 -6.96 45.48
C SER A 33 -10.55 -7.04 44.89
N PHE A 34 -9.52 -7.13 45.75
CA PHE A 34 -8.12 -7.29 45.32
C PHE A 34 -7.78 -8.71 44.83
N LEU A 35 -8.51 -9.74 45.26
CA LEU A 35 -8.38 -11.12 44.78
C LEU A 35 -9.33 -11.46 43.61
N GLY A 36 -10.25 -10.56 43.27
CA GLY A 36 -11.40 -10.79 42.39
C GLY A 36 -11.26 -10.36 40.94
N CYS A 37 -10.08 -9.93 40.47
CA CYS A 37 -9.85 -9.63 39.05
C CYS A 37 -8.44 -10.05 38.57
N LYS A 38 -8.23 -11.35 38.43
CA LYS A 38 -7.21 -11.84 37.48
C LYS A 38 -7.72 -11.57 36.07
N SER A 39 -7.38 -10.43 35.48
CA SER A 39 -7.41 -10.26 34.02
C SER A 39 -6.12 -10.86 33.46
N PRO A 40 -6.15 -12.04 32.81
CA PRO A 40 -4.95 -12.77 32.43
C PRO A 40 -4.59 -12.46 30.98
N SER A 41 -4.33 -11.18 30.68
CA SER A 41 -3.76 -10.77 29.40
C SER A 41 -2.79 -9.59 29.53
N SER A 42 -1.84 -9.70 30.46
CA SER A 42 -0.57 -8.98 30.30
C SER A 42 0.03 -9.39 28.96
N LEU A 43 0.02 -8.50 27.97
CA LEU A 43 0.68 -8.71 26.70
C LEU A 43 2.16 -9.08 26.92
N PRO A 44 2.77 -9.91 26.06
CA PRO A 44 4.18 -10.23 26.19
C PRO A 44 5.01 -8.94 26.06
N SER A 45 5.86 -8.68 27.05
CA SER A 45 6.77 -7.53 27.07
C SER A 45 8.05 -7.76 26.27
N LYS A 46 8.32 -9.01 25.90
CA LYS A 46 9.43 -9.45 25.04
C LYS A 46 9.01 -10.67 24.22
N TYR A 47 9.47 -10.75 22.97
CA TYR A 47 9.43 -11.95 22.12
C TYR A 47 10.57 -11.85 21.10
N GLU A 48 11.12 -12.99 20.63
CA GLU A 48 12.35 -12.98 19.82
C GLU A 48 12.12 -13.35 18.35
N MET A 49 11.46 -14.47 18.07
CA MET A 49 11.01 -14.84 16.72
C MET A 49 9.66 -15.55 16.82
N GLU A 50 8.66 -14.85 17.37
CA GLU A 50 7.33 -15.46 17.51
C GLU A 50 6.67 -15.57 16.13
N PRO A 51 6.18 -16.75 15.71
CA PRO A 51 5.48 -16.88 14.45
C PRO A 51 4.13 -16.17 14.53
N VAL A 52 3.86 -15.28 13.59
CA VAL A 52 2.64 -14.48 13.51
C VAL A 52 1.96 -14.73 12.17
N LEU A 53 0.65 -14.94 12.22
CA LEU A 53 -0.18 -14.99 11.02
C LEU A 53 -1.08 -13.76 11.03
N ILE A 54 -0.91 -12.89 10.03
CA ILE A 54 -1.78 -11.74 9.82
C ILE A 54 -2.72 -11.98 8.64
N TYR A 55 -3.97 -11.58 8.78
CA TYR A 55 -5.01 -11.62 7.77
C TYR A 55 -5.27 -10.22 7.21
N LEU A 56 -5.38 -10.12 5.89
CA LEU A 56 -5.76 -8.93 5.16
C LEU A 56 -6.99 -9.26 4.32
N SER A 57 -8.02 -8.42 4.41
CA SER A 57 -9.16 -8.47 3.48
C SER A 57 -9.03 -7.38 2.41
N ALA A 58 -9.30 -7.71 1.16
CA ALA A 58 -9.31 -6.77 0.04
C ALA A 58 -10.34 -5.65 0.24
N ILE A 59 -11.48 -5.94 0.88
CA ILE A 59 -12.55 -4.97 1.12
C ILE A 59 -12.32 -4.10 2.37
N GLU A 60 -11.31 -4.41 3.18
CA GLU A 60 -10.95 -3.68 4.40
C GLU A 60 -9.70 -2.79 4.19
N GLN A 61 -9.16 -2.72 2.97
CA GLN A 61 -8.05 -1.83 2.64
C GLN A 61 -8.55 -0.39 2.44
N PRO A 62 -8.03 0.61 3.16
CA PRO A 62 -8.52 1.97 3.07
C PRO A 62 -7.96 2.69 1.84
N ASP A 63 -8.83 3.30 1.03
CA ASP A 63 -8.43 4.05 -0.18
C ASP A 63 -7.37 5.13 0.07
N SER A 64 -7.28 5.65 1.30
CA SER A 64 -6.33 6.68 1.73
C SER A 64 -4.84 6.29 1.63
N ILE A 65 -4.49 5.00 1.68
CA ILE A 65 -3.10 4.56 1.41
C ILE A 65 -2.83 4.43 -0.08
N GLY A 66 -3.90 4.42 -0.88
CA GLY A 66 -3.88 4.34 -2.33
C GLY A 66 -3.40 3.03 -2.92
N PHE A 67 -3.37 1.93 -2.18
CA PHE A 67 -3.12 0.61 -2.77
C PHE A 67 -3.92 -0.47 -2.05
N ASN A 68 -4.28 -1.51 -2.79
CA ASN A 68 -4.89 -2.72 -2.24
C ASN A 68 -3.88 -3.87 -2.31
N LEU A 69 -3.17 -4.14 -1.21
CA LEU A 69 -2.12 -5.16 -1.16
C LEU A 69 -2.66 -6.57 -1.47
N VAL A 70 -3.91 -6.86 -1.12
CA VAL A 70 -4.53 -8.16 -1.39
C VAL A 70 -4.73 -8.34 -2.89
N GLU A 71 -5.47 -7.44 -3.54
CA GLU A 71 -5.74 -7.57 -4.97
C GLU A 71 -4.47 -7.51 -5.82
N SER A 72 -3.59 -6.57 -5.51
CA SER A 72 -2.38 -6.34 -6.30
C SER A 72 -1.40 -7.51 -6.21
N LEU A 73 -1.28 -8.18 -5.04
CA LEU A 73 -0.38 -9.32 -4.88
C LEU A 73 -0.91 -10.56 -5.60
N HIS A 74 -2.23 -10.80 -5.55
CA HIS A 74 -2.86 -11.85 -6.37
C HIS A 74 -2.61 -11.61 -7.87
N LYS A 75 -2.81 -10.37 -8.36
CA LYS A 75 -2.58 -9.98 -9.76
C LYS A 75 -1.10 -10.16 -10.18
N LEU A 76 -0.14 -9.82 -9.31
CA LEU A 76 1.30 -9.96 -9.59
C LEU A 76 1.76 -11.41 -9.72
N LEU A 77 1.29 -12.28 -8.83
CA LEU A 77 1.80 -13.65 -8.70
C LEU A 77 1.02 -14.65 -9.58
N TYR A 78 -0.25 -14.39 -9.90
CA TYR A 78 -1.09 -15.31 -10.68
C TYR A 78 -0.45 -15.83 -11.99
N PRO A 79 0.14 -15.00 -12.87
CA PRO A 79 0.74 -15.49 -14.11
C PRO A 79 1.87 -16.51 -13.84
N ARG A 80 2.70 -16.23 -12.82
CA ARG A 80 3.85 -17.06 -12.43
C ARG A 80 3.41 -18.35 -11.75
N ILE A 81 2.38 -18.31 -10.91
CA ILE A 81 1.76 -19.52 -10.33
C ILE A 81 1.20 -20.41 -11.43
N LYS A 82 0.42 -19.84 -12.36
CA LYS A 82 -0.19 -20.54 -13.49
C LYS A 82 0.85 -21.17 -14.42
N ASN A 83 1.94 -20.46 -14.68
CA ASN A 83 3.08 -20.94 -15.45
C ASN A 83 3.99 -21.90 -14.67
N GLY A 84 3.80 -22.07 -13.35
CA GLY A 84 4.65 -22.87 -12.47
C GLY A 84 6.07 -22.31 -12.30
N ASP A 85 6.26 -21.00 -12.48
CA ASP A 85 7.52 -20.29 -12.29
C ASP A 85 7.84 -20.07 -10.79
N ILE A 86 6.86 -20.28 -9.91
CA ILE A 86 6.98 -20.16 -8.45
C ILE A 86 6.51 -21.47 -7.79
N ALA A 87 7.23 -21.93 -6.78
CA ALA A 87 6.84 -23.06 -5.95
C ALA A 87 5.61 -22.71 -5.09
N LEU A 88 4.52 -23.44 -5.31
CA LEU A 88 3.28 -23.31 -4.56
C LEU A 88 3.14 -24.53 -3.65
N TRP A 89 3.08 -24.33 -2.34
CA TRP A 89 3.00 -25.39 -1.34
C TRP A 89 1.58 -25.52 -0.79
N LYS A 90 1.12 -26.70 -0.36
CA LYS A 90 -0.19 -26.80 0.31
C LYS A 90 -0.25 -26.05 1.65
N THR A 91 0.87 -25.94 2.35
CA THR A 91 0.96 -25.28 3.67
C THR A 91 2.34 -24.63 3.87
N SER A 92 2.46 -23.72 4.84
CA SER A 92 3.74 -23.09 5.22
C SER A 92 4.78 -24.04 5.84
N SER A 93 4.42 -25.32 6.04
CA SER A 93 5.36 -26.39 6.42
C SER A 93 6.15 -26.96 5.23
N LYS A 94 5.83 -26.57 3.99
CA LYS A 94 6.55 -26.94 2.75
C LYS A 94 6.78 -28.45 2.57
N LYS A 95 5.77 -29.26 2.93
CA LYS A 95 5.83 -30.73 2.80
C LYS A 95 5.29 -31.28 1.48
N GLU A 96 4.40 -30.55 0.82
CA GLU A 96 3.75 -30.98 -0.42
C GLU A 96 3.56 -29.79 -1.35
N LEU A 97 3.91 -29.96 -2.62
CA LEU A 97 3.73 -28.98 -3.69
C LEU A 97 2.36 -29.14 -4.35
N ILE A 98 1.81 -28.02 -4.82
CA ILE A 98 0.66 -27.92 -5.71
C ILE A 98 1.22 -27.68 -7.11
N ASN A 99 1.03 -28.65 -8.01
CA ASN A 99 1.44 -28.52 -9.40
C ASN A 99 0.40 -27.73 -10.23
N LYS A 100 0.73 -27.41 -11.50
CA LYS A 100 -0.12 -26.62 -12.41
C LYS A 100 -1.52 -27.22 -12.60
N ILE A 101 -1.64 -28.55 -12.63
CA ILE A 101 -2.91 -29.26 -12.83
C ILE A 101 -3.77 -29.10 -11.58
N GLN A 102 -3.21 -29.40 -10.41
CA GLN A 102 -3.88 -29.23 -9.11
C GLN A 102 -4.30 -27.77 -8.87
N PHE A 103 -3.47 -26.79 -9.20
CA PHE A 103 -3.83 -25.38 -9.11
C PHE A 103 -5.00 -25.04 -10.06
N SER A 104 -5.00 -25.57 -11.28
CA SER A 104 -6.09 -25.38 -12.24
C SER A 104 -7.40 -26.03 -11.79
N GLU A 105 -7.34 -27.16 -11.07
CA GLU A 105 -8.49 -27.83 -10.44
C GLU A 105 -9.03 -27.04 -9.25
N LEU A 106 -8.15 -26.47 -8.41
CA LEU A 106 -8.52 -25.54 -7.33
C LEU A 106 -9.19 -24.28 -7.90
N GLU A 107 -8.67 -23.72 -8.98
CA GLU A 107 -9.28 -22.56 -9.65
C GLU A 107 -10.66 -22.91 -10.23
N LYS A 108 -10.82 -24.06 -10.89
CA LYS A 108 -12.12 -24.54 -11.43
C LYS A 108 -13.17 -24.86 -10.35
N SER A 109 -12.76 -25.35 -9.17
CA SER A 109 -13.65 -25.70 -8.06
C SER A 109 -13.95 -24.52 -7.10
N SER A 110 -13.27 -23.40 -7.30
CA SER A 110 -13.49 -22.16 -6.53
C SER A 110 -14.68 -21.36 -7.05
N LYS A 111 -15.44 -20.76 -6.12
CA LYS A 111 -16.54 -19.82 -6.40
C LYS A 111 -16.05 -18.48 -6.95
N LYS A 112 -14.80 -18.13 -6.66
CA LYS A 112 -14.09 -16.97 -7.21
C LYS A 112 -12.70 -17.40 -7.65
N PRO A 113 -12.26 -17.06 -8.88
CA PRO A 113 -10.91 -17.37 -9.33
C PRO A 113 -9.88 -16.65 -8.45
N PHE A 114 -8.64 -17.16 -8.43
CA PHE A 114 -7.55 -16.67 -7.59
C PHE A 114 -7.42 -15.13 -7.61
N ILE A 115 -7.43 -14.53 -8.80
CA ILE A 115 -7.31 -13.08 -9.00
C ILE A 115 -8.47 -12.22 -8.44
N LYS A 116 -9.59 -12.84 -8.03
CA LYS A 116 -10.77 -12.19 -7.42
C LYS A 116 -10.98 -12.63 -5.96
N SER A 117 -10.01 -13.32 -5.37
CA SER A 117 -10.04 -13.69 -3.95
C SER A 117 -9.85 -12.44 -3.08
N ASN A 118 -10.64 -12.38 -2.00
CA ASN A 118 -10.62 -11.24 -1.08
C ASN A 118 -9.65 -11.43 0.09
N ASP A 119 -9.05 -12.61 0.24
CA ASP A 119 -8.46 -13.07 1.49
C ASP A 119 -6.98 -13.42 1.30
N LEU A 120 -6.09 -12.69 1.98
CA LEU A 120 -4.64 -12.93 1.98
C LEU A 120 -4.15 -13.07 3.41
N PHE A 121 -3.32 -14.09 3.65
CA PHE A 121 -2.59 -14.25 4.91
C PHE A 121 -1.10 -14.04 4.67
N ILE A 122 -0.47 -13.22 5.50
CA ILE A 122 1.00 -13.05 5.51
C ILE A 122 1.53 -13.77 6.75
N HIS A 123 2.46 -14.70 6.53
CA HIS A 123 3.19 -15.39 7.58
C HIS A 123 4.42 -14.56 7.90
N GLU A 124 4.62 -14.23 9.17
CA GLU A 124 5.72 -13.39 9.64
C GLU A 124 6.36 -14.00 10.89
N TYR A 125 7.57 -13.56 11.22
CA TYR A 125 8.13 -13.68 12.56
C TYR A 125 8.23 -12.29 13.16
N TRP A 126 7.78 -12.13 14.40
CA TRP A 126 7.82 -10.86 15.12
C TRP A 126 8.85 -10.91 16.24
N GLN A 127 9.53 -9.78 16.45
CA GLN A 127 10.55 -9.57 17.46
C GLN A 127 10.24 -8.28 18.23
N LEU A 128 10.34 -8.33 19.56
CA LEU A 128 10.30 -7.18 20.45
C LEU A 128 11.34 -7.39 21.54
N ILE A 129 12.47 -6.71 21.43
CA ILE A 129 13.54 -6.74 22.43
C ILE A 129 13.67 -5.35 23.06
N GLY A 130 13.36 -5.28 24.36
CA GLY A 130 13.31 -4.04 25.11
C GLY A 130 12.17 -3.15 24.61
N LYS A 131 12.48 -2.25 23.68
CA LYS A 131 11.52 -1.35 23.02
C LYS A 131 11.60 -1.38 21.49
N GLU A 132 12.55 -2.11 20.90
CA GLU A 132 12.71 -2.19 19.45
C GLU A 132 11.83 -3.33 18.92
N PHE A 133 10.88 -3.00 18.03
CA PHE A 133 10.06 -3.96 17.32
C PHE A 133 10.57 -4.13 15.88
N ASP A 134 10.70 -5.38 15.46
CA ASP A 134 11.05 -5.77 14.09
C ASP A 134 10.23 -6.98 13.64
N PHE A 135 10.16 -7.22 12.34
CA PHE A 135 9.49 -8.39 11.78
C PHE A 135 10.11 -8.87 10.47
N MET A 136 10.03 -10.18 10.23
CA MET A 136 10.49 -10.83 9.01
C MET A 136 9.31 -11.48 8.28
N VAL A 137 9.12 -11.14 7.01
CA VAL A 137 8.11 -11.79 6.15
C VAL A 137 8.60 -13.19 5.76
N ARG A 138 7.85 -14.22 6.14
CA ARG A 138 8.12 -15.64 5.82
C ARG A 138 7.44 -16.09 4.53
N GLY A 139 6.26 -15.56 4.20
CA GLY A 139 5.55 -15.92 2.98
C GLY A 139 4.06 -15.62 3.03
N PHE A 140 3.33 -16.12 2.03
CA PHE A 140 1.96 -15.71 1.73
C PHE A 140 1.06 -16.94 1.56
N SER A 141 -0.09 -16.97 2.21
CA SER A 141 -1.14 -17.96 1.95
C SER A 141 -2.37 -17.31 1.32
N PHE A 142 -2.84 -17.91 0.23
CA PHE A 142 -3.94 -17.40 -0.57
C PHE A 142 -5.17 -18.29 -0.33
N ILE A 143 -6.27 -17.68 0.11
CA ILE A 143 -7.50 -18.40 0.45
C ILE A 143 -8.63 -17.91 -0.46
N GLY A 144 -9.37 -18.86 -1.02
CA GLY A 144 -10.63 -18.64 -1.71
C GLY A 144 -11.79 -19.31 -0.98
N LYS A 145 -12.92 -19.39 -1.67
CA LYS A 145 -14.08 -20.17 -1.23
C LYS A 145 -14.48 -21.14 -2.35
N SER A 146 -14.79 -22.38 -2.00
CA SER A 146 -15.39 -23.36 -2.90
C SER A 146 -16.77 -22.89 -3.39
N SER A 147 -17.30 -23.52 -4.43
CA SER A 147 -18.70 -23.35 -4.86
C SER A 147 -19.71 -23.44 -3.71
N ASN A 148 -19.43 -24.31 -2.73
CA ASN A 148 -20.29 -24.56 -1.56
C ASN A 148 -20.12 -23.53 -0.44
N GLY A 149 -19.16 -22.60 -0.56
CA GLY A 149 -18.88 -21.55 0.44
C GLY A 149 -17.73 -21.87 1.40
N GLU A 150 -17.34 -23.14 1.52
CA GLU A 150 -16.23 -23.58 2.39
C GLU A 150 -14.89 -22.94 1.97
N PRO A 151 -14.02 -22.56 2.93
CA PRO A 151 -12.69 -22.04 2.63
C PRO A 151 -11.83 -23.05 1.85
N VAL A 152 -11.17 -22.58 0.79
CA VAL A 152 -10.23 -23.38 -0.01
C VAL A 152 -8.88 -22.70 0.01
N SER A 153 -7.83 -23.43 0.39
CA SER A 153 -6.47 -22.92 0.23
C SER A 153 -6.01 -23.10 -1.21
N PHE A 154 -5.66 -22.00 -1.87
CA PHE A 154 -4.91 -22.06 -3.13
C PHE A 154 -3.45 -22.40 -2.91
N GLY A 155 -2.93 -22.26 -1.68
CA GLY A 155 -1.59 -22.65 -1.28
C GLY A 155 -0.81 -21.55 -0.54
N PHE A 156 0.46 -21.85 -0.30
CA PHE A 156 1.46 -21.03 0.35
C PHE A 156 2.64 -20.79 -0.60
N ILE A 157 3.14 -19.56 -0.66
CA ILE A 157 4.36 -19.18 -1.39
C ILE A 157 5.38 -18.68 -0.36
N ASP A 158 6.62 -19.18 -0.45
CA ASP A 158 7.71 -18.73 0.40
C ASP A 158 8.16 -17.32 0.02
N ALA A 159 8.49 -16.48 1.01
CA ALA A 159 8.97 -15.13 0.71
C ALA A 159 10.28 -15.17 -0.10
N VAL A 160 11.14 -16.16 0.15
CA VAL A 160 12.41 -16.36 -0.57
C VAL A 160 12.20 -16.53 -2.08
N ASP A 161 11.16 -17.25 -2.49
CA ASP A 161 10.85 -17.53 -3.90
C ASP A 161 10.40 -16.28 -4.68
N VAL A 162 9.94 -15.23 -3.98
CA VAL A 162 9.34 -14.03 -4.60
C VAL A 162 9.98 -12.71 -4.23
N ILE A 163 10.85 -12.65 -3.21
CA ILE A 163 11.42 -11.40 -2.68
C ILE A 163 12.10 -10.53 -3.75
N GLY A 164 12.76 -11.14 -4.74
CA GLY A 164 13.35 -10.41 -5.87
C GLY A 164 12.31 -9.63 -6.67
N ILE A 165 11.20 -10.30 -7.01
CA ILE A 165 10.07 -9.69 -7.74
C ILE A 165 9.37 -8.64 -6.87
N LEU A 166 9.15 -8.92 -5.59
CA LEU A 166 8.48 -7.98 -4.68
C LEU A 166 9.32 -6.71 -4.45
N LYS A 167 10.65 -6.79 -4.52
CA LYS A 167 11.55 -5.64 -4.43
C LYS A 167 11.65 -4.85 -5.73
N SER A 168 11.61 -5.51 -6.89
CA SER A 168 11.82 -4.88 -8.20
C SER A 168 10.55 -4.32 -8.85
N VAL A 169 9.37 -4.77 -8.44
CA VAL A 169 8.09 -4.33 -9.03
C VAL A 169 7.38 -3.35 -8.09
N GLU A 170 6.96 -2.22 -8.64
CA GLU A 170 6.11 -1.23 -7.99
C GLU A 170 4.68 -1.75 -7.83
N ILE A 171 4.06 -1.48 -6.67
CA ILE A 171 2.65 -1.79 -6.46
C ILE A 171 1.78 -0.75 -7.19
N PRO A 172 0.75 -1.15 -7.95
CA PRO A 172 -0.14 -0.19 -8.57
C PRO A 172 -0.85 0.67 -7.52
N THR A 173 -0.63 1.98 -7.56
CA THR A 173 -1.23 2.94 -6.63
C THR A 173 -2.25 3.87 -7.30
N SER A 174 -3.25 4.30 -6.53
CA SER A 174 -4.24 5.31 -6.88
C SER A 174 -3.68 6.73 -6.71
N HIS A 175 -4.45 7.76 -7.07
CA HIS A 175 -4.08 9.16 -6.85
C HIS A 175 -3.83 9.52 -5.37
N GLN A 176 -4.32 8.72 -4.42
CA GLN A 176 -4.08 8.90 -2.98
C GLN A 176 -2.69 8.40 -2.56
N GLY A 177 -2.21 7.30 -3.14
CA GLY A 177 -0.96 6.64 -2.76
C GLY A 177 0.28 7.28 -3.37
N TYR A 178 1.46 6.85 -2.94
CA TYR A 178 2.73 7.30 -3.52
C TYR A 178 3.09 6.48 -4.77
N SER A 179 3.82 7.05 -5.73
CA SER A 179 4.19 6.31 -6.95
C SER A 179 5.26 5.25 -6.69
N ASP A 180 6.31 5.60 -5.96
CA ASP A 180 7.58 4.85 -6.00
C ASP A 180 7.68 3.88 -4.81
N ILE A 181 6.75 2.93 -4.74
CA ILE A 181 6.69 1.95 -3.65
C ILE A 181 6.59 0.53 -4.21
N SER A 182 7.64 -0.26 -3.98
CA SER A 182 7.66 -1.68 -4.33
C SER A 182 6.69 -2.48 -3.44
N TYR A 183 6.24 -3.65 -3.91
CA TYR A 183 5.43 -4.55 -3.10
C TYR A 183 6.10 -4.90 -1.76
N TRP A 184 7.42 -5.09 -1.77
CA TRP A 184 8.21 -5.34 -0.57
C TRP A 184 8.13 -4.15 0.40
N ASN A 185 8.33 -2.94 -0.11
CA ASN A 185 8.29 -1.71 0.68
C ASN A 185 6.87 -1.39 1.19
N ALA A 186 5.83 -1.71 0.42
CA ALA A 186 4.44 -1.64 0.86
C ALA A 186 4.17 -2.55 2.06
N ILE A 187 4.67 -3.79 2.04
CA ILE A 187 4.60 -4.71 3.20
C ILE A 187 5.41 -4.16 4.39
N HIS A 188 6.61 -3.61 4.13
CA HIS A 188 7.50 -3.10 5.19
C HIS A 188 7.05 -1.75 5.79
N SER A 189 6.09 -1.06 5.16
CA SER A 189 5.48 0.15 5.71
C SER A 189 4.49 -0.11 6.84
N LYS A 190 3.88 -1.31 6.89
CA LYS A 190 2.72 -1.65 7.73
C LYS A 190 1.55 -0.65 7.66
N ALA A 191 1.45 0.16 6.59
CA ALA A 191 0.39 1.15 6.42
C ALA A 191 -0.97 0.54 6.02
N PHE A 192 -0.96 -0.68 5.48
CA PHE A 192 -2.15 -1.43 5.09
C PHE A 192 -2.94 -1.95 6.30
N ASN A 193 -4.22 -2.24 6.11
CA ASN A 193 -5.05 -2.77 7.19
C ASN A 193 -4.93 -4.30 7.28
N PHE A 194 -4.76 -4.82 8.49
CA PHE A 194 -4.61 -6.25 8.77
C PHE A 194 -5.06 -6.58 10.20
N ASN A 195 -5.41 -7.84 10.44
CA ASN A 195 -5.74 -8.39 11.76
C ASN A 195 -4.75 -9.50 12.12
N ILE A 196 -4.36 -9.63 13.40
CA ILE A 196 -3.54 -10.77 13.83
C ILE A 196 -4.48 -11.95 14.13
N VAL A 197 -4.35 -13.04 13.38
CA VAL A 197 -5.17 -14.25 13.59
C VAL A 197 -4.42 -15.34 14.35
N GLN A 198 -3.10 -15.29 14.40
CA GLN A 198 -2.28 -16.18 15.21
C GLN A 198 -1.03 -15.46 15.74
N PHE A 199 -0.69 -15.69 17.00
CA PHE A 199 0.59 -15.31 17.61
C PHE A 199 1.12 -16.48 18.42
N GLY A 200 2.18 -17.11 17.92
CA GLY A 200 2.71 -18.34 18.50
C GLY A 200 1.71 -19.48 18.38
N LYS A 201 1.33 -20.05 19.54
CA LYS A 201 0.28 -21.07 19.66
C LYS A 201 -1.11 -20.49 19.94
N LYS A 202 -1.27 -19.16 20.03
CA LYS A 202 -2.55 -18.50 20.34
C LYS A 202 -3.26 -18.13 19.03
N ASP A 203 -4.52 -18.55 18.89
CA ASP A 203 -5.37 -18.28 17.71
C ASP A 203 -6.48 -17.24 17.96
N PHE A 204 -6.44 -16.60 19.13
CA PHE A 204 -7.31 -15.49 19.54
C PHE A 204 -8.83 -15.73 19.54
N LYS A 205 -9.32 -16.94 19.24
CA LYS A 205 -10.77 -17.23 19.19
C LYS A 205 -11.49 -17.00 20.52
N ILE A 206 -10.81 -17.28 21.64
CA ILE A 206 -11.35 -17.14 23.00
C ILE A 206 -11.23 -15.70 23.51
N ASN A 207 -10.22 -14.95 23.07
CA ASN A 207 -10.01 -13.54 23.44
C ASN A 207 -9.54 -12.73 22.21
N PRO A 208 -10.48 -12.28 21.36
CA PRO A 208 -10.16 -11.49 20.17
C PRO A 208 -9.55 -10.13 20.50
N GLU A 209 -9.93 -9.52 21.63
CA GLU A 209 -9.40 -8.21 22.06
C GLU A 209 -7.88 -8.24 22.20
N SER A 210 -7.32 -9.34 22.72
CA SER A 210 -5.87 -9.48 22.88
C SER A 210 -5.07 -9.46 21.56
N SER A 211 -5.70 -9.77 20.42
CA SER A 211 -5.11 -9.55 19.08
C SER A 211 -5.00 -8.06 18.74
N VAL A 212 -6.06 -7.29 19.01
CA VAL A 212 -6.10 -5.83 18.80
C VAL A 212 -5.09 -5.13 19.69
N LEU A 213 -5.04 -5.50 20.98
CA LEU A 213 -4.08 -4.97 21.95
C LEU A 213 -2.63 -5.27 21.55
N LEU A 214 -2.35 -6.49 21.06
CA LEU A 214 -1.04 -6.88 20.53
C LEU A 214 -0.65 -6.07 19.28
N LYS A 215 -1.56 -5.92 18.30
CA LYS A 215 -1.34 -5.07 17.12
C LYS A 215 -1.03 -3.64 17.53
N ASN A 216 -1.77 -3.10 18.50
CA ASN A 216 -1.57 -1.74 19.00
C ASN A 216 -0.21 -1.59 19.73
N GLN A 217 0.20 -2.55 20.56
CA GLN A 217 1.53 -2.57 21.18
C GLN A 217 2.63 -2.60 20.12
N ALA A 218 2.59 -3.58 19.22
CA ALA A 218 3.61 -3.83 18.21
C ALA A 218 3.72 -2.70 17.18
N CYS A 219 2.61 -2.17 16.66
CA CYS A 219 2.60 -1.28 15.50
C CYS A 219 2.33 0.21 15.81
N TYR A 220 1.66 0.56 16.91
CA TYR A 220 1.21 1.94 17.16
C TYR A 220 1.63 2.56 18.49
N SER A 221 2.00 1.76 19.50
CA SER A 221 2.44 2.29 20.80
C SER A 221 3.63 3.24 20.68
N LYS A 222 3.54 4.42 21.30
CA LYS A 222 4.62 5.42 21.38
C LYS A 222 5.85 4.93 22.17
N SER A 223 5.69 3.91 23.02
CA SER A 223 6.79 3.35 23.83
C SER A 223 7.69 2.37 23.07
N VAL A 224 7.26 1.93 21.88
CA VAL A 224 7.96 0.97 21.02
C VAL A 224 8.51 1.71 19.80
N LYS A 225 9.79 1.49 19.50
CA LYS A 225 10.49 1.98 18.32
C LYS A 225 10.44 0.95 17.20
N ARG A 226 10.47 1.43 15.95
CA ARG A 226 10.19 0.67 14.72
C ARG A 226 10.98 1.27 13.58
N ASN A 227 11.47 0.43 12.67
CA ASN A 227 12.08 0.87 11.41
C ASN A 227 11.20 0.50 10.21
N PHE A 228 9.90 0.82 10.27
CA PHE A 228 8.99 0.62 9.15
C PHE A 228 9.37 1.52 7.97
N TYR A 229 9.24 0.99 6.76
CA TYR A 229 9.51 1.74 5.54
C TYR A 229 8.57 2.95 5.45
N LYS A 230 9.15 4.13 5.21
CA LYS A 230 8.41 5.37 4.96
C LYS A 230 8.52 5.68 3.48
N PRO A 231 7.44 5.57 2.70
CA PRO A 231 7.46 5.94 1.29
C PRO A 231 7.83 7.41 1.12
N GLU A 232 8.59 7.70 0.07
CA GLU A 232 8.84 9.08 -0.34
C GLU A 232 7.53 9.71 -0.85
N LYS A 233 7.39 11.02 -0.62
CA LYS A 233 6.23 11.75 -1.12
C LYS A 233 6.39 12.05 -2.61
N SER A 234 6.01 11.08 -3.44
CA SER A 234 6.00 11.21 -4.88
C SER A 234 4.67 10.82 -5.51
N LYS A 235 4.39 11.40 -6.68
CA LYS A 235 3.28 11.10 -7.57
C LYS A 235 3.83 11.03 -8.99
N ARG A 236 3.33 10.10 -9.80
CA ARG A 236 3.70 9.99 -11.21
C ARG A 236 2.54 10.45 -12.08
N ILE A 237 2.69 11.56 -12.77
CA ILE A 237 1.61 12.23 -13.48
C ILE A 237 1.76 11.94 -14.97
N THR A 238 0.68 11.54 -15.64
CA THR A 238 0.59 11.55 -17.10
C THR A 238 -0.44 12.58 -17.52
N TYR A 239 -0.03 13.56 -18.31
CA TYR A 239 -0.94 14.54 -18.89
C TYR A 239 -0.74 14.66 -20.41
N LYS A 240 -1.85 14.96 -21.10
CA LYS A 240 -1.87 15.30 -22.51
C LYS A 240 -1.87 16.82 -22.65
N ILE A 241 -0.95 17.37 -23.43
CA ILE A 241 -0.97 18.78 -23.84
C ILE A 241 -2.11 18.94 -24.85
N ILE A 242 -2.93 19.97 -24.72
CA ILE A 242 -4.06 20.18 -25.64
C ILE A 242 -3.50 20.59 -27.01
N SER A 243 -3.88 19.85 -28.06
CA SER A 243 -3.48 20.14 -29.44
C SER A 243 -3.97 21.54 -29.85
N PRO A 244 -3.14 22.35 -30.53
CA PRO A 244 -3.48 23.74 -30.84
C PRO A 244 -4.68 23.85 -31.78
N SER A 245 -5.57 24.77 -31.44
CA SER A 245 -6.77 25.19 -32.18
C SER A 245 -6.78 26.72 -32.32
N ILE A 246 -7.78 27.28 -33.00
CA ILE A 246 -7.95 28.74 -33.19
C ILE A 246 -8.00 29.49 -31.84
N ASN A 247 -8.53 28.85 -30.80
CA ASN A 247 -8.73 29.44 -29.47
C ASN A 247 -7.70 28.95 -28.42
N SER A 248 -6.68 28.18 -28.83
CA SER A 248 -5.71 27.61 -27.88
C SER A 248 -4.71 28.66 -27.41
N ASN A 249 -4.21 28.48 -26.19
CA ASN A 249 -3.08 29.22 -25.66
C ASN A 249 -1.88 29.18 -26.64
N VAL A 250 -1.21 30.33 -26.79
CA VAL A 250 -0.03 30.50 -27.65
C VAL A 250 1.07 29.51 -27.29
N GLU A 251 1.22 29.18 -26.01
CA GLU A 251 2.25 28.26 -25.53
C GLU A 251 2.02 26.82 -25.99
N ASN A 252 0.76 26.36 -26.11
CA ASN A 252 0.44 25.07 -26.72
C ASN A 252 0.90 25.00 -28.18
N LYS A 253 0.72 26.10 -28.93
CA LYS A 253 1.17 26.18 -30.32
C LYS A 253 2.70 26.10 -30.41
N LYS A 254 3.43 26.84 -29.55
CA LYS A 254 4.90 26.77 -29.50
C LYS A 254 5.39 25.36 -29.19
N ILE A 255 4.85 24.71 -28.15
CA ILE A 255 5.25 23.34 -27.77
C ILE A 255 5.07 22.38 -28.95
N TYR A 256 3.91 22.41 -29.62
CA TYR A 256 3.68 21.55 -30.78
C TYR A 256 4.64 21.87 -31.93
N THR A 257 4.84 23.13 -32.29
CA THR A 257 5.74 23.53 -33.38
C THR A 257 7.19 23.15 -33.11
N GLU A 258 7.76 23.45 -31.93
CA GLU A 258 9.16 23.15 -31.66
C GLU A 258 9.42 21.65 -31.46
N THR A 259 8.47 20.93 -30.83
CA THR A 259 8.56 19.46 -30.76
C THR A 259 8.51 18.86 -32.17
N GLU A 260 7.65 19.38 -33.07
CA GLU A 260 7.51 18.90 -34.44
C GLU A 260 8.77 19.20 -35.29
N ASN A 261 9.34 20.40 -35.15
CA ASN A 261 10.61 20.77 -35.76
C ASN A 261 11.75 19.83 -35.31
N GLY A 262 11.93 19.68 -34.00
CA GLY A 262 13.02 18.87 -33.44
C GLY A 262 12.90 17.38 -33.76
N ILE A 263 11.68 16.83 -33.82
CA ILE A 263 11.42 15.47 -34.31
C ILE A 263 11.79 15.36 -35.79
N ASN A 264 11.34 16.28 -36.63
CA ASN A 264 11.57 16.21 -38.08
C ASN A 264 13.05 16.34 -38.44
N SER A 265 13.82 17.14 -37.71
CA SER A 265 15.29 17.23 -37.83
C SER A 265 16.01 15.94 -37.42
N ASN A 266 15.42 15.12 -36.54
CA ASN A 266 16.10 14.01 -35.87
C ASN A 266 15.40 12.65 -36.04
N LYS A 267 14.56 12.46 -37.07
CA LYS A 267 13.76 11.23 -37.27
C LYS A 267 14.57 9.94 -37.16
N GLN A 268 15.81 9.93 -37.64
CA GLN A 268 16.68 8.75 -37.56
C GLN A 268 16.92 8.29 -36.12
N ILE A 269 17.11 9.22 -35.18
CA ILE A 269 17.28 8.94 -33.75
C ILE A 269 16.01 8.29 -33.21
N ILE A 270 14.86 8.90 -33.45
CA ILE A 270 13.54 8.43 -32.97
C ILE A 270 13.18 7.06 -33.54
N LEU A 271 13.46 6.81 -34.81
CA LEU A 271 13.24 5.53 -35.47
C LEU A 271 14.15 4.43 -34.89
N ASN A 272 15.43 4.73 -34.66
CA ASN A 272 16.38 3.81 -34.02
C ASN A 272 15.94 3.45 -32.58
N ILE A 273 15.54 4.45 -31.79
CA ILE A 273 15.02 4.29 -30.42
C ILE A 273 13.80 3.38 -30.40
N SER A 274 12.86 3.60 -31.33
CA SER A 274 11.56 2.93 -31.32
C SER A 274 11.65 1.41 -31.40
N LYS A 275 12.72 0.88 -32.01
CA LYS A 275 12.89 -0.55 -32.40
C LYS A 275 11.71 -1.11 -33.19
N LYS A 276 10.88 -0.24 -33.79
CA LYS A 276 9.77 -0.61 -34.64
C LYS A 276 10.25 -0.69 -36.10
N PRO A 277 9.70 -1.61 -36.92
CA PRO A 277 9.91 -1.54 -38.35
C PRO A 277 9.33 -0.23 -38.90
N PHE A 278 10.07 0.40 -39.80
CA PHE A 278 9.69 1.65 -40.48
C PHE A 278 9.95 1.53 -41.97
N GLU A 279 9.18 2.24 -42.79
CA GLU A 279 9.42 2.32 -44.24
C GLU A 279 10.41 3.44 -44.56
N PRO A 280 11.15 3.39 -45.69
CA PRO A 280 11.99 4.51 -46.13
C PRO A 280 11.22 5.85 -46.24
N ARG A 281 9.91 5.81 -46.45
CA ARG A 281 9.02 6.98 -46.43
C ARG A 281 8.95 7.65 -45.06
N ASP A 282 8.99 6.88 -43.96
CA ASP A 282 8.96 7.41 -42.60
C ASP A 282 10.16 8.36 -42.35
N LEU A 283 11.28 8.25 -43.08
CA LEU A 283 12.40 9.22 -42.99
C LEU A 283 12.13 10.52 -43.77
N ILE A 284 11.44 10.44 -44.91
CA ILE A 284 11.30 11.54 -45.87
C ILE A 284 10.07 12.39 -45.56
N GLU A 285 8.91 11.74 -45.35
CA GLU A 285 7.63 12.42 -45.14
C GLU A 285 7.65 13.27 -43.87
N TYR A 286 7.06 14.47 -43.92
CA TYR A 286 7.01 15.36 -42.75
C TYR A 286 6.09 14.78 -41.68
N TRP A 287 6.63 14.60 -40.47
CA TRP A 287 5.92 14.04 -39.33
C TRP A 287 5.10 15.13 -38.67
N LYS A 288 3.77 15.03 -38.76
CA LYS A 288 2.86 15.91 -38.01
C LYS A 288 2.52 15.28 -36.67
N ILE A 289 2.62 16.03 -35.57
CA ILE A 289 2.25 15.55 -34.25
C ILE A 289 0.74 15.66 -34.03
N ASN A 290 0.10 14.54 -33.72
CA ASN A 290 -1.31 14.47 -33.35
C ASN A 290 -1.51 14.76 -31.84
N THR A 291 -0.70 14.11 -31.00
CA THR A 291 -0.77 14.17 -29.53
C THR A 291 0.63 14.29 -28.93
N ILE A 292 0.78 15.17 -27.93
CA ILE A 292 1.91 15.14 -26.99
C ILE A 292 1.38 14.76 -25.61
N ARG A 293 1.94 13.69 -25.04
CA ARG A 293 1.76 13.28 -23.65
C ARG A 293 3.08 13.41 -22.92
N VAL A 294 3.03 13.87 -21.68
CA VAL A 294 4.18 14.01 -20.80
C VAL A 294 3.97 13.09 -19.60
N ILE A 295 5.02 12.39 -19.21
CA ILE A 295 5.09 11.64 -17.96
C ILE A 295 6.15 12.27 -17.08
N GLU A 296 5.72 12.77 -15.93
CA GLU A 296 6.59 13.42 -14.94
C GLU A 296 6.46 12.73 -13.59
N LYS A 297 7.56 12.67 -12.85
CA LYS A 297 7.58 12.36 -11.42
C LYS A 297 7.56 13.66 -10.64
N TRP A 298 6.51 13.88 -9.86
CA TRP A 298 6.39 15.03 -8.96
C TRP A 298 6.70 14.57 -7.55
N SER A 299 7.52 15.34 -6.84
CA SER A 299 7.91 15.04 -5.45
C SER A 299 8.15 16.33 -4.66
N ASN A 300 8.30 16.19 -3.34
CA ASN A 300 8.63 17.32 -2.46
C ASN A 300 9.92 17.04 -1.69
N TYR A 301 10.92 17.88 -1.88
CA TYR A 301 12.16 17.84 -1.11
C TYR A 301 12.33 19.13 -0.31
N LYS A 302 12.29 19.04 1.02
CA LYS A 302 12.45 20.19 1.94
C LYS A 302 11.48 21.36 1.66
N ASN A 303 10.23 21.07 1.31
CA ASN A 303 9.20 22.02 0.90
C ASN A 303 9.42 22.68 -0.46
N ILE A 304 10.33 22.14 -1.28
CA ILE A 304 10.51 22.53 -2.68
C ILE A 304 9.79 21.48 -3.55
N PRO A 305 8.77 21.86 -4.35
CA PRO A 305 8.16 20.98 -5.31
C PRO A 305 9.16 20.73 -6.45
N LEU A 306 9.39 19.46 -6.76
CA LEU A 306 10.25 19.01 -7.86
C LEU A 306 9.39 18.29 -8.89
N GLN A 307 9.49 18.70 -10.15
CA GLN A 307 8.86 18.04 -11.29
C GLN A 307 9.98 17.52 -12.20
N GLU A 308 10.10 16.21 -12.32
CA GLU A 308 11.11 15.57 -13.16
C GLU A 308 10.44 14.95 -14.39
N LEU A 309 10.84 15.40 -15.59
CA LEU A 309 10.43 14.78 -16.84
C LEU A 309 11.06 13.39 -16.96
N GLU A 310 10.24 12.35 -16.99
CA GLU A 310 10.71 10.99 -17.26
C GLU A 310 10.63 10.66 -18.75
N TYR A 311 9.48 10.97 -19.37
CA TYR A 311 9.17 10.59 -20.74
C TYR A 311 8.26 11.58 -21.46
N LEU A 312 8.48 11.72 -22.76
CA LEU A 312 7.55 12.30 -23.73
C LEU A 312 6.98 11.15 -24.58
N ILE A 313 5.66 11.09 -24.75
CA ILE A 313 5.02 10.19 -25.72
C ILE A 313 4.38 11.07 -26.80
N ILE A 314 4.88 10.92 -28.02
CA ILE A 314 4.45 11.66 -29.20
C ILE A 314 3.70 10.71 -30.13
N GLU A 315 2.53 11.13 -30.59
CA GLU A 315 1.71 10.38 -31.55
C GLU A 315 1.89 11.00 -32.94
N VAL A 316 2.39 10.22 -33.89
CA VAL A 316 2.57 10.62 -35.29
C VAL A 316 2.03 9.52 -36.19
N ASN A 317 1.15 9.86 -37.14
CA ASN A 317 0.56 8.92 -38.10
C ASN A 317 -0.07 7.68 -37.42
N GLY A 318 -0.67 7.86 -36.23
CA GLY A 318 -1.26 6.78 -35.43
C GLY A 318 -0.25 5.84 -34.75
N LYS A 319 1.05 6.15 -34.79
CA LYS A 319 2.13 5.45 -34.09
C LYS A 319 2.57 6.29 -32.88
N ASP A 320 2.51 5.72 -31.67
CA ASP A 320 3.15 6.30 -30.48
C ASP A 320 4.67 6.05 -30.50
N TYR A 321 5.46 7.09 -30.30
CA TYR A 321 6.89 7.00 -29.98
C TYR A 321 7.11 7.51 -28.55
N LYS A 322 7.80 6.72 -27.74
CA LYS A 322 8.10 7.04 -26.34
C LYS A 322 9.59 7.40 -26.26
N LEU A 323 9.86 8.64 -25.88
CA LEU A 323 11.19 9.20 -25.69
C LEU A 323 11.42 9.35 -24.19
N SER A 324 12.54 8.85 -23.69
CA SER A 324 13.05 9.08 -22.34
C SER A 324 13.73 10.44 -22.21
N ARG A 325 13.94 10.90 -20.98
CA ARG A 325 14.68 12.12 -20.68
C ARG A 325 16.01 12.24 -21.44
N GLN A 326 16.84 11.18 -21.45
CA GLN A 326 18.12 11.20 -22.16
C GLN A 326 17.90 11.40 -23.68
N GLU A 327 16.95 10.67 -24.27
CA GLU A 327 16.64 10.78 -25.69
C GLU A 327 16.04 12.15 -26.05
N ILE A 328 15.35 12.81 -25.12
CA ILE A 328 14.84 14.19 -25.26
C ILE A 328 15.98 15.22 -25.20
N GLU A 329 16.96 15.00 -24.32
CA GLU A 329 18.18 15.81 -24.22
C GLU A 329 19.05 15.65 -25.50
N GLU A 330 19.18 14.43 -26.05
CA GLU A 330 19.85 14.15 -27.34
C GLU A 330 19.17 14.77 -28.56
N LEU A 331 17.87 15.09 -28.49
CA LEU A 331 17.12 15.80 -29.53
C LEU A 331 17.28 17.32 -29.49
N GLU A 332 18.01 17.86 -28.49
CA GLU A 332 18.21 19.29 -28.22
C GLU A 332 16.90 20.11 -28.19
N LEU A 333 15.80 19.49 -27.76
CA LEU A 333 14.48 20.12 -27.72
C LEU A 333 14.46 21.31 -26.74
N SER A 334 14.32 22.50 -27.30
CA SER A 334 14.23 23.76 -26.55
C SER A 334 13.09 24.64 -27.07
N ILE A 335 12.53 25.46 -26.19
CA ILE A 335 11.48 26.42 -26.49
C ILE A 335 11.91 27.75 -25.86
N ASN A 336 11.97 28.83 -26.65
CA ASN A 336 12.49 30.14 -26.22
C ASN A 336 13.89 30.08 -25.57
N LEU A 337 14.79 29.21 -26.07
CA LEU A 337 16.14 28.91 -25.53
C LEU A 337 16.16 28.18 -24.17
N GLN A 338 14.99 27.82 -23.62
CA GLN A 338 14.86 27.00 -22.41
C GLN A 338 14.72 25.53 -22.79
N GLY A 339 15.35 24.61 -22.05
CA GLY A 339 15.23 23.17 -22.32
C GLY A 339 13.80 22.69 -22.07
N ILE A 340 13.28 21.78 -22.91
CA ILE A 340 11.86 21.39 -22.88
C ILE A 340 11.39 20.87 -21.50
N SER A 341 12.25 20.20 -20.73
CA SER A 341 11.92 19.74 -19.37
C SER A 341 11.66 20.89 -18.40
N GLU A 342 12.44 21.96 -18.49
CA GLU A 342 12.32 23.14 -17.64
C GLU A 342 11.07 23.94 -18.06
N TYR A 343 10.90 24.16 -19.36
CA TYR A 343 9.72 24.80 -19.94
C TYR A 343 8.41 24.10 -19.56
N LEU A 344 8.39 22.76 -19.63
CA LEU A 344 7.22 21.96 -19.23
C LEU A 344 6.91 22.11 -17.73
N SER A 345 7.92 22.32 -16.87
CA SER A 345 7.74 22.44 -15.41
C SER A 345 6.95 23.70 -14.99
N GLU A 346 6.97 24.75 -15.82
CA GLU A 346 6.24 26.01 -15.55
C GLU A 346 4.72 25.87 -15.67
N LYS A 347 4.25 24.89 -16.45
CA LYS A 347 2.82 24.60 -16.68
C LYS A 347 2.01 25.81 -17.22
N ASN A 348 2.67 26.71 -17.96
CA ASN A 348 2.09 27.90 -18.62
C ASN A 348 1.22 27.61 -19.88
N PHE A 349 0.79 26.36 -20.06
CA PHE A 349 0.08 25.84 -21.24
C PHE A 349 -1.13 24.99 -20.83
N ASP A 350 -2.07 24.79 -21.74
CA ASP A 350 -3.30 24.04 -21.48
C ASP A 350 -3.04 22.52 -21.56
N PHE A 351 -3.38 21.76 -20.52
CA PHE A 351 -3.23 20.29 -20.51
C PHE A 351 -4.37 19.60 -19.75
N ILE A 352 -4.49 18.29 -19.98
CA ILE A 352 -5.44 17.40 -19.32
C ILE A 352 -4.66 16.26 -18.65
N ILE A 353 -4.79 16.11 -17.34
CA ILE A 353 -4.27 14.95 -16.60
C ILE A 353 -5.07 13.72 -17.03
N GLU A 354 -4.40 12.78 -17.67
CA GLU A 354 -4.98 11.48 -18.08
C GLU A 354 -4.78 10.42 -16.98
N LYS A 355 -3.68 10.48 -16.22
CA LYS A 355 -3.39 9.52 -15.12
C LYS A 355 -2.62 10.15 -13.96
N ILE A 356 -2.88 9.61 -12.76
CA ILE A 356 -2.04 9.80 -11.57
C ILE A 356 -1.68 8.42 -11.05
N ASN A 357 -0.39 8.14 -10.93
CA ASN A 357 0.17 6.83 -10.62
C ASN A 357 -0.36 5.76 -11.61
N SER A 358 -1.13 4.78 -11.13
CA SER A 358 -1.79 3.76 -11.95
C SER A 358 -3.27 4.05 -12.26
N GLU A 359 -3.83 5.14 -11.73
CA GLU A 359 -5.25 5.48 -11.86
C GLU A 359 -5.50 6.41 -13.05
N THR A 360 -6.45 6.03 -13.91
CA THR A 360 -6.95 6.89 -14.99
C THR A 360 -7.87 7.96 -14.44
N ILE A 361 -7.57 9.22 -14.74
CA ILE A 361 -8.36 10.38 -14.34
C ILE A 361 -9.33 10.74 -15.48
N PRO A 362 -10.66 10.80 -15.22
CA PRO A 362 -11.60 11.32 -16.21
C PRO A 362 -11.29 12.78 -16.57
N PRO A 363 -11.36 13.20 -17.85
CA PRO A 363 -11.00 14.57 -18.26
C PRO A 363 -11.69 15.68 -17.45
N GLN A 364 -12.94 15.46 -17.04
CA GLN A 364 -13.75 16.40 -16.24
C GLN A 364 -13.18 16.62 -14.83
N LYS A 365 -12.32 15.73 -14.33
CA LYS A 365 -11.65 15.83 -13.03
C LYS A 365 -10.21 16.34 -13.11
N SER A 366 -9.69 16.62 -14.32
CA SER A 366 -8.30 17.03 -14.54
C SER A 366 -7.91 18.25 -13.70
N GLU A 367 -8.69 19.33 -13.78
CA GLU A 367 -8.43 20.58 -13.06
C GLU A 367 -8.52 20.40 -11.53
N GLU A 368 -9.57 19.72 -11.06
CA GLU A 368 -9.75 19.38 -9.64
C GLU A 368 -8.54 18.61 -9.09
N MET A 369 -8.04 17.63 -9.86
CA MET A 369 -6.88 16.83 -9.49
C MET A 369 -5.56 17.63 -9.55
N TYR A 370 -5.38 18.50 -10.55
CA TYR A 370 -4.21 19.38 -10.63
C TYR A 370 -4.09 20.30 -9.41
N ILE A 371 -5.20 20.95 -9.02
CA ILE A 371 -5.28 21.79 -7.82
C ILE A 371 -4.98 20.98 -6.55
N LYS A 372 -5.42 19.71 -6.48
CA LYS A 372 -5.09 18.81 -5.36
C LYS A 372 -3.62 18.41 -5.34
N LEU A 373 -2.98 18.17 -6.48
CA LEU A 373 -1.57 17.78 -6.55
C LEU A 373 -0.66 18.91 -6.03
N ILE A 374 -0.85 20.14 -6.51
CA ILE A 374 -0.08 21.31 -6.07
C ILE A 374 -0.18 21.54 -4.55
N ARG A 375 -1.33 21.24 -3.94
CA ARG A 375 -1.56 21.44 -2.50
C ARG A 375 -1.03 20.34 -1.59
N ASN A 376 -0.81 19.12 -2.10
CA ASN A 376 -0.64 17.92 -1.25
C ASN A 376 0.67 17.13 -1.49
N ILE A 377 1.55 17.59 -2.38
CA ILE A 377 2.87 16.98 -2.62
C ILE A 377 3.89 17.51 -1.62
#